data_AF-A0A174H8V6-F1
#
_entry.id   AF-A0A174H8V6-F1
#
_cell.length_a   1.000
_cell.length_b   1.000
_cell.length_c   1.000
_cell.angle_alpha   90.00
_cell.angle_beta   90.00
_cell.angle_gamma   90.00
#
_symmetry.space_group_name_H-M   'P 1'
#
loop_
_entity.id
_entity.type
_entity.pdbx_description
1 polymer ?
#
loop_
_entity_poly.entity_id
_entity_poly.type
_entity_poly.pdbx_seq_one_letter_code
_entity_poly.pdbx_strand_id
1 'polypeptide(L)'
;MPKVYLTADQRLAARYDAMAQRLADGLAVYKCRNRLRNRDIGRALGIRDETVSRLLGGDRTVRLNMETLFKLEDMAKEVSYHEQDPK
;
A
#
# COMPACT_ATOMS: atom_id res chain seq x y z
N MET A 1 23.17 11.62 22.62
CA MET A 1 21.69 11.57 22.53
C MET A 1 21.19 10.46 23.44
N PRO A 2 20.18 10.71 24.31
CA PRO A 2 19.66 9.67 25.19
C PRO A 2 19.02 8.56 24.34
N LYS A 3 19.29 7.30 24.70
CA LYS A 3 18.81 6.10 24.00
C LYS A 3 17.35 5.87 24.42
N VAL A 4 16.40 6.49 23.71
CA VAL A 4 14.97 6.30 23.97
C VAL A 4 14.56 4.93 23.45
N TYR A 5 14.33 3.99 24.36
CA TYR A 5 13.77 2.69 24.00
C TYR A 5 12.29 2.86 23.69
N LEU A 6 11.90 2.61 22.43
CA LEU A 6 10.48 2.57 22.07
C LEU A 6 9.78 1.52 22.92
N THR A 7 8.63 1.90 23.48
CA THR A 7 7.69 0.99 24.13
C THR A 7 7.15 -0.04 23.13
N ALA A 8 6.57 -1.14 23.61
CA ALA A 8 5.99 -2.16 22.75
C ALA A 8 4.94 -1.58 21.77
N ASP A 9 4.09 -0.68 22.26
CA ASP A 9 3.04 -0.03 21.47
C ASP A 9 3.61 0.89 20.39
N GLN A 10 4.67 1.64 20.70
CA GLN A 10 5.34 2.49 19.71
C GLN A 10 6.01 1.67 18.61
N ARG A 11 6.59 0.50 18.95
CA ARG A 11 7.14 -0.42 17.94
C ARG A 11 6.05 -0.99 17.06
N LEU A 12 4.90 -1.35 17.64
CA LEU A 12 3.77 -1.88 16.88
C LEU A 12 3.20 -0.81 15.93
N ALA A 13 3.00 0.41 16.41
CA ALA A 13 2.59 1.54 15.58
C ALA A 13 3.55 1.78 14.42
N ALA A 14 4.87 1.82 14.68
CA ALA A 14 5.89 1.99 13.65
C ALA A 14 5.88 0.86 12.61
N ARG A 15 5.60 -0.38 13.03
CA ARG A 15 5.45 -1.52 12.11
C ARG A 15 4.24 -1.35 11.20
N TYR A 16 3.11 -0.90 11.73
CA TYR A 16 1.92 -0.65 10.92
C TYR A 16 2.10 0.53 9.97
N ASP A 17 2.81 1.59 10.40
CA ASP A 17 3.14 2.71 9.53
C ASP A 17 4.05 2.27 8.38
N ALA A 18 5.08 1.47 8.67
CA ALA A 18 5.96 0.90 7.66
C ALA A 18 5.19 0.00 6.67
N MET A 19 4.23 -0.79 7.15
CA MET A 19 3.39 -1.64 6.29
C MET A 19 2.49 -0.80 5.38
N ALA A 20 1.84 0.23 5.92
CA ALA A 20 0.99 1.14 5.15
C ALA A 20 1.80 1.88 4.08
N GLN A 21 2.99 2.37 4.42
CA GLN A 21 3.86 3.06 3.48
C GLN A 21 4.32 2.14 2.35
N ARG A 22 4.76 0.91 2.67
CA ARG A 22 5.16 -0.07 1.66
C ARG A 22 4.02 -0.36 0.67
N LEU A 23 2.79 -0.47 1.18
CA LEU A 23 1.60 -0.70 0.36
C LEU A 23 1.30 0.51 -0.54
N ALA A 24 1.40 1.72 0.01
CA ALA A 24 1.23 2.97 -0.73
C ALA A 24 2.25 3.08 -1.87
N ASP A 25 3.52 2.81 -1.59
CA ASP A 25 4.61 2.87 -2.57
C ASP A 25 4.41 1.85 -3.70
N GLY A 26 4.09 0.59 -3.36
CA GLY A 26 3.82 -0.45 -4.35
C GLY A 26 2.63 -0.11 -5.24
N LEU A 27 1.54 0.39 -4.65
CA LEU A 27 0.37 0.83 -5.40
C LEU A 27 0.68 2.04 -6.31
N ALA A 28 1.50 3.00 -5.83
CA ALA A 28 1.91 4.15 -6.62
C ALA A 28 2.72 3.73 -7.85
N VAL A 29 3.65 2.78 -7.69
CA VAL A 29 4.43 2.25 -8.81
C VAL A 29 3.52 1.50 -9.80
N TYR A 30 2.61 0.64 -9.30
CA TYR A 30 1.64 -0.06 -10.14
C TYR A 30 0.79 0.91 -10.97
N LYS A 31 0.27 1.96 -10.32
CA LYS A 31 -0.50 3.02 -10.97
C LYS A 31 0.30 3.71 -12.07
N CYS A 32 1.55 4.09 -11.79
CA CYS A 32 2.42 4.78 -12.75
C CYS A 32 2.79 3.89 -13.94
N ARG A 33 3.21 2.64 -13.70
CA ARG A 33 3.59 1.68 -14.76
C ARG A 33 2.44 1.44 -15.74
N ASN A 34 1.22 1.27 -15.23
CA ASN A 34 0.04 1.00 -16.02
C ASN A 34 -0.72 2.25 -16.50
N ARG A 35 -0.21 3.46 -16.20
CA ARG A 35 -0.84 4.76 -16.53
C ARG A 35 -2.29 4.87 -16.05
N LEU A 36 -2.58 4.33 -14.87
CA LEU A 36 -3.93 4.27 -14.31
C LEU A 36 -4.29 5.56 -13.56
N ARG A 37 -5.58 5.90 -13.56
CA ARG A 37 -6.16 6.90 -12.65
C ARG A 37 -6.66 6.21 -11.37
N ASN A 38 -6.89 7.00 -10.32
CA ASN A 38 -7.44 6.48 -9.06
C ASN A 38 -8.80 5.78 -9.28
N ARG A 39 -9.61 6.28 -10.23
CA ARG A 39 -10.89 5.69 -10.61
C ARG A 39 -10.75 4.27 -11.18
N ASP A 40 -9.69 4.00 -11.93
CA ASP A 40 -9.48 2.69 -12.57
C ASP A 40 -9.14 1.64 -11.51
N ILE A 41 -8.25 2.01 -10.58
CA ILE A 41 -7.89 1.20 -9.41
C ILE A 41 -9.11 0.99 -8.51
N GLY A 42 -9.87 2.06 -8.24
CA GLY A 42 -11.09 2.00 -7.44
C GLY A 42 -12.11 1.02 -8.03
N ARG A 43 -12.31 1.06 -9.35
CA ARG A 43 -13.19 0.12 -10.06
C ARG A 43 -12.71 -1.33 -9.93
N ALA A 44 -11.42 -1.58 -10.04
CA ALA A 44 -10.86 -2.94 -9.92
C ALA A 44 -10.97 -3.50 -8.50
N LEU A 45 -10.82 -2.62 -7.49
CA LEU A 45 -10.88 -2.98 -6.07
C LEU A 45 -12.30 -2.94 -5.46
N GLY A 46 -13.27 -2.38 -6.19
CA GLY A 46 -14.64 -2.16 -5.70
C GLY A 46 -14.75 -1.04 -4.66
N ILE A 47 -13.85 -0.05 -4.70
CA ILE A 47 -13.79 1.07 -3.75
C ILE A 47 -13.84 2.42 -4.48
N ARG A 48 -14.10 3.49 -3.72
CA ARG A 48 -14.10 4.85 -4.27
C ARG A 48 -12.69 5.35 -4.56
N ASP A 49 -12.58 6.29 -5.49
CA ASP A 49 -11.31 6.91 -5.88
C ASP A 49 -10.70 7.75 -4.75
N GLU A 50 -11.50 8.32 -3.86
CA GLU A 50 -11.00 8.98 -2.65
C GLU A 50 -10.34 7.97 -1.70
N THR A 51 -10.90 6.76 -1.58
CA THR A 51 -10.28 5.68 -0.80
C THR A 51 -8.94 5.27 -1.39
N VAL A 52 -8.83 5.20 -2.72
CA VAL A 52 -7.55 4.97 -3.40
C VAL A 52 -6.55 6.10 -3.10
N SER A 53 -7.00 7.35 -3.10
CA SER A 53 -6.15 8.48 -2.76
C SER A 53 -5.61 8.40 -1.33
N ARG A 54 -6.44 7.95 -0.38
CA ARG A 54 -6.02 7.74 1.02
C ARG A 54 -5.01 6.60 1.15
N LEU A 55 -5.25 5.49 0.44
CA LEU A 55 -4.31 4.36 0.39
C LEU A 55 -2.95 4.78 -0.19
N LEU A 56 -2.93 5.57 -1.27
CA LEU A 56 -1.71 6.14 -1.84
C LEU A 56 -1.00 7.13 -0.88
N GLY A 57 -1.74 7.72 0.05
CA GLY A 57 -1.18 8.55 1.12
C GLY A 57 -0.69 7.77 2.34
N GLY A 58 -0.75 6.44 2.33
CA GLY A 58 -0.36 5.60 3.47
C GLY A 58 -1.33 5.67 4.66
N ASP A 59 -2.60 6.07 4.42
CA ASP A 59 -3.59 6.17 5.49
C ASP A 59 -4.00 4.78 6.02
N ARG A 60 -3.41 4.40 7.15
CA ARG A 60 -3.67 3.13 7.85
C ARG A 60 -5.08 3.00 8.46
N THR A 61 -5.87 4.07 8.47
CA THR A 61 -7.24 4.05 9.03
C THR A 61 -8.29 3.56 8.04
N VAL A 62 -7.90 3.37 6.78
CA VAL A 62 -8.77 2.81 5.74
C VAL A 62 -9.15 1.37 6.10
N ARG A 63 -10.47 1.10 6.14
CA ARG A 63 -11.01 -0.24 6.36
C ARG A 63 -11.35 -0.89 5.03
N LEU A 64 -10.75 -2.04 4.77
CA LEU A 64 -11.00 -2.85 3.59
C LEU A 64 -11.55 -4.21 4.02
N ASN A 65 -12.40 -4.81 3.20
CA ASN A 65 -12.68 -6.24 3.35
C ASN A 65 -11.44 -7.04 2.92
N MET A 66 -11.41 -8.32 3.31
CA MET A 66 -10.25 -9.18 3.10
C MET A 66 -9.94 -9.41 1.60
N GLU A 67 -10.97 -9.56 0.76
CA GLU A 67 -10.81 -9.74 -0.69
C GLU A 67 -10.16 -8.51 -1.35
N THR A 68 -10.62 -7.30 -1.00
CA THR A 68 -10.06 -6.04 -1.49
C THR A 68 -8.63 -5.86 -1.02
N LEU A 69 -8.29 -6.27 0.21
CA LEU A 69 -6.93 -6.23 0.71
C LEU A 69 -6.00 -7.15 -0.10
N PHE A 70 -6.42 -8.38 -0.41
CA PHE A 70 -5.62 -9.31 -1.20
C PHE A 70 -5.37 -8.78 -2.62
N LYS A 71 -6.42 -8.30 -3.31
CA LYS A 71 -6.27 -7.68 -4.63
C LYS A 71 -5.32 -6.48 -4.61
N LEU A 72 -5.41 -5.67 -3.55
CA LEU A 72 -4.52 -4.52 -3.35
C LEU A 72 -3.06 -4.96 -3.14
N GLU A 73 -2.83 -6.00 -2.34
CA GLU A 73 -1.49 -6.55 -2.15
C GLU A 73 -0.90 -7.12 -3.46
N ASP A 74 -1.71 -7.80 -4.28
CA ASP A 74 -1.27 -8.34 -5.55
C ASP A 74 -0.84 -7.21 -6.51
N MET A 75 -1.66 -6.16 -6.64
CA MET A 75 -1.30 -4.97 -7.42
C MET A 75 -0.01 -4.32 -6.91
N ALA A 76 0.15 -4.20 -5.59
CA ALA A 76 1.35 -3.59 -5.00
C ALA A 76 2.60 -4.48 -5.13
N LYS A 77 2.45 -5.81 -5.22
CA LYS A 77 3.54 -6.80 -5.35
C LYS A 77 3.90 -7.11 -6.81
N GLU A 78 3.02 -6.89 -7.79
CA GLU A 78 3.35 -7.07 -9.23
C GLU A 78 4.57 -6.24 -9.66
N VAL A 79 4.93 -5.24 -8.87
CA VAL A 79 6.15 -4.46 -9.03
C VAL A 79 7.43 -5.29 -8.83
N SER A 80 7.43 -6.25 -7.88
CA SER A 80 8.61 -7.04 -7.50
C SER A 80 8.88 -8.26 -8.37
N TYR A 81 7.90 -8.76 -9.12
CA TYR A 81 8.08 -9.97 -9.95
C TYR A 81 8.70 -9.69 -11.33
N HIS A 82 8.48 -8.50 -11.89
CA HIS A 82 9.03 -8.15 -13.21
C HIS A 82 10.48 -7.65 -13.22
N GLU A 83 11.09 -7.41 -12.05
CA GLU A 83 12.54 -7.10 -11.94
C GLU A 83 13.41 -8.35 -11.75
N GLN A 84 12.82 -9.54 -11.62
CA GLN A 84 13.53 -10.81 -11.40
C GLN A 84 13.62 -11.70 -12.65
N ASP A 85 13.51 -11.13 -13.85
CA ASP A 85 13.78 -11.86 -15.10
C ASP A 85 15.21 -11.49 -15.58
N PRO A 86 16.26 -12.23 -15.17
CA PRO A 86 17.57 -12.07 -15.78
C PRO A 86 17.49 -12.70 -17.18
N LYS A 87 17.77 -11.90 -18.20
CA LYS A 87 18.19 -12.42 -19.51
C LYS A 87 19.54 -13.10 -19.42
#